data_AF-A0A4Y8KX74-F1
#
_entry.id   AF-A0A4Y8KX74-F1
#
_cell.length_a   1.000
_cell.length_b   1.000
_cell.length_c   1.000
_cell.angle_alpha   90.00
_cell.angle_beta   90.00
_cell.angle_gamma   90.00
#
_symmetry.space_group_name_H-M   'P 1'
#
loop_
_entity.id
_entity.type
_entity.pdbx_description
1 polymer ?
#
loop_
_entity_poly.entity_id
_entity_poly.type
_entity_poly.pdbx_seq_one_letter_code
_entity_poly.pdbx_strand_id
1 'polypeptide(L)'
;MIKFQPTQGQLFITGMTPNDRTISFSPIDRERLKFYDPEKNYNETICDGKDVTETHSKVIIYANFSFSMPMLTELEKSKILIVSKCSNERQQLTIFPLFGFSESKLQEVLFDLSEKFNL
;
A
#
# COMPACT_ATOMS: atom_id res chain seq x y z
N MET A 1 9.33 17.94 2.01
CA MET A 1 8.02 17.40 2.46
C MET A 1 7.19 17.06 1.24
N ILE A 2 6.91 15.76 1.03
CA ILE A 2 6.01 15.31 -0.04
C ILE A 2 4.59 15.73 0.34
N LYS A 3 3.88 16.38 -0.59
CA LYS A 3 2.45 16.65 -0.42
C LYS A 3 1.68 15.65 -1.27
N PHE A 4 1.05 14.68 -0.61
CA PHE A 4 0.07 13.81 -1.26
C PHE A 4 -1.21 14.60 -1.50
N GLN A 5 -1.65 14.66 -2.75
CA GLN A 5 -2.84 15.41 -3.15
C GLN A 5 -3.72 14.56 -4.07
N PRO A 6 -5.05 14.71 -4.00
CA PRO A 6 -5.93 14.14 -5.01
C PRO A 6 -5.55 14.69 -6.39
N THR A 7 -5.31 13.80 -7.35
CA THR A 7 -5.02 14.22 -8.72
C THR A 7 -6.33 14.58 -9.42
N GLN A 8 -6.45 15.82 -9.92
CA GLN A 8 -7.69 16.30 -10.55
C GLN A 8 -8.13 15.37 -11.70
N GLY A 9 -9.39 14.93 -11.66
CA GLY A 9 -9.96 14.04 -12.66
C GLY A 9 -9.50 12.57 -12.57
N GLN A 10 -8.74 12.20 -11.54
CA GLN A 10 -8.25 10.84 -11.33
C GLN A 10 -8.74 10.24 -10.01
N LEU A 11 -8.77 8.91 -9.96
CA LEU A 11 -9.15 8.12 -8.77
C LEU A 11 -7.97 7.86 -7.84
N PHE A 12 -6.97 8.75 -7.83
CA PHE A 12 -5.70 8.56 -7.14
C PHE A 12 -5.33 9.78 -6.29
N ILE A 13 -4.68 9.47 -5.17
CA ILE A 13 -3.88 10.39 -4.37
C ILE A 13 -2.44 10.17 -4.80
N THR A 14 -1.77 11.25 -5.22
CA THR A 14 -0.39 11.19 -5.71
C THR A 14 0.49 12.11 -4.87
N GLY A 15 1.64 11.60 -4.47
CA GLY A 15 2.74 12.36 -3.88
C GLY A 15 3.92 12.38 -4.85
N MET A 16 4.59 13.54 -4.93
CA MET A 16 5.82 13.72 -5.71
C MET A 16 6.98 14.00 -4.76
N THR A 17 8.06 13.25 -4.91
CA THR A 17 9.33 13.43 -4.16
C THR A 17 10.12 14.62 -4.73
N PRO A 18 11.14 15.13 -4.01
CA PRO A 18 12.02 16.17 -4.54
C PRO A 18 12.82 15.76 -5.79
N ASN A 19 13.02 14.46 -6.03
CA ASN A 19 13.76 13.93 -7.18
C ASN A 19 12.82 13.44 -8.32
N ASP A 20 11.65 14.08 -8.46
CA ASP A 20 10.65 13.81 -9.51
C ASP A 20 10.13 12.36 -9.54
N ARG A 21 10.18 11.65 -8.39
CA ARG A 21 9.52 10.36 -8.25
C ARG A 21 8.08 10.55 -7.80
N THR A 22 7.20 9.71 -8.32
CA THR A 22 5.78 9.76 -8.01
C THR A 22 5.36 8.49 -7.33
N ILE A 23 4.56 8.62 -6.28
CA ILE A 23 3.89 7.51 -5.60
C ILE A 23 2.39 7.80 -5.58
N SER A 24 1.58 6.87 -6.08
CA SER A 24 0.13 7.03 -6.20
C SER A 24 -0.62 5.85 -5.61
N PHE A 25 -1.75 6.10 -4.96
CA PHE A 25 -2.65 5.05 -4.48
C PHE A 25 -4.10 5.55 -4.51
N SER A 26 -5.07 4.65 -4.59
CA SER A 26 -6.48 5.05 -4.57
C SER A 26 -6.93 5.46 -3.16
N PRO A 27 -7.79 6.49 -3.02
CA PRO A 27 -8.40 6.83 -1.75
C PRO A 27 -9.03 5.61 -1.07
N ILE A 28 -8.89 5.55 0.24
CA ILE A 28 -9.28 4.35 1.01
C ILE A 28 -10.55 4.65 1.78
N ASP A 29 -11.64 3.99 1.37
CA ASP A 29 -12.92 4.06 2.07
C ASP A 29 -12.82 3.35 3.43
N ARG A 30 -12.81 4.14 4.50
CA ARG A 30 -12.65 3.66 5.88
C ARG A 30 -13.80 2.76 6.32
N GLU A 31 -15.02 2.99 5.82
CA GLU A 31 -16.20 2.21 6.22
C GLU A 31 -16.15 0.80 5.62
N ARG A 32 -15.42 0.64 4.51
CA ARG A 32 -15.27 -0.63 3.79
C ARG A 32 -13.95 -1.32 4.09
N LEU A 33 -13.15 -0.75 5.00
CA LEU A 33 -11.83 -1.27 5.32
C LEU A 33 -11.94 -2.53 6.18
N LYS A 34 -11.42 -3.64 5.68
CA LYS A 34 -11.26 -4.91 6.39
C LYS A 34 -9.78 -5.19 6.59
N PHE A 35 -9.35 -5.23 7.85
CA PHE A 35 -7.95 -5.41 8.22
C PHE A 35 -7.53 -6.87 8.14
N TYR A 36 -6.33 -7.10 7.62
CA TYR A 36 -5.68 -8.40 7.69
C TYR A 36 -5.15 -8.66 9.11
N ASP A 37 -5.31 -9.89 9.58
CA ASP A 37 -4.82 -10.33 10.89
C ASP A 37 -3.73 -11.39 10.69
N PRO A 38 -2.44 -11.04 10.87
CA PRO A 38 -1.33 -11.93 10.58
C PRO A 38 -1.25 -13.14 11.53
N GLU A 39 -1.96 -13.11 12.67
CA GLU A 39 -2.00 -14.22 13.62
C GLU A 39 -3.06 -15.26 13.25
N LYS A 40 -3.98 -14.92 12.34
CA LYS A 40 -4.99 -15.87 11.83
C LYS A 40 -4.44 -16.65 10.64
N ASN A 41 -4.52 -17.98 10.74
CA ASN A 41 -4.33 -18.86 9.59
C ASN A 41 -5.51 -18.69 8.62
N TYR A 42 -5.33 -17.90 7.57
CA TYR A 42 -6.24 -17.87 6.44
C TYR A 42 -5.90 -19.01 5.49
N ASN A 43 -6.55 -20.16 5.69
CA ASN A 43 -6.52 -21.21 4.68
C ASN A 43 -7.36 -20.74 3.48
N GLU A 44 -6.72 -20.33 2.39
CA GLU A 44 -7.39 -20.16 1.09
C GLU A 44 -7.97 -21.53 0.69
N THR A 45 -9.21 -21.80 1.10
CA THR A 45 -9.92 -23.01 0.70
C THR A 45 -10.53 -22.72 -0.66
N ILE A 46 -9.75 -22.90 -1.73
CA ILE A 46 -10.28 -22.88 -3.09
C ILE A 46 -11.08 -24.17 -3.28
N CYS A 47 -12.38 -24.13 -2.99
CA CYS A 47 -13.31 -25.21 -3.32
C CYS A 47 -14.62 -24.61 -3.86
N ASP A 48 -14.82 -24.78 -5.17
CA ASP A 48 -16.06 -24.71 -5.94
C ASP A 48 -17.20 -23.83 -5.40
N GLY A 49 -17.21 -22.58 -5.88
CA GLY A 49 -18.42 -21.99 -6.44
C GLY A 49 -19.24 -21.07 -5.54
N LYS A 50 -18.91 -20.92 -4.25
CA LYS A 50 -19.46 -19.85 -3.39
C LYS A 50 -18.43 -19.38 -2.36
N ASP A 51 -17.37 -18.75 -2.85
CA ASP A 51 -16.36 -18.13 -1.99
C ASP A 51 -16.88 -16.81 -1.41
N VAL A 52 -17.31 -16.84 -0.15
CA VAL A 52 -17.17 -15.67 0.72
C VAL A 52 -15.83 -15.84 1.44
N THR A 53 -14.73 -15.77 0.67
CA THR A 53 -13.44 -15.44 1.27
C THR A 53 -13.64 -14.11 1.97
N GLU A 54 -13.26 -14.02 3.25
CA GLU A 54 -13.14 -12.73 3.91
C GLU A 54 -12.14 -11.91 3.11
N THR A 55 -12.66 -11.11 2.19
CA THR A 55 -11.84 -10.32 1.28
C THR A 55 -11.35 -9.13 2.07
N HIS A 56 -10.15 -9.25 2.64
CA HIS A 56 -9.47 -8.10 3.25
C HIS A 56 -9.28 -7.01 2.20
N SER A 57 -9.29 -5.77 2.66
CA SER A 57 -9.05 -4.64 1.76
C SER A 57 -7.63 -4.74 1.20
N LYS A 58 -7.48 -4.54 -0.11
CA LYS A 58 -6.18 -4.46 -0.77
C LYS A 58 -5.95 -3.00 -1.14
N VAL A 59 -4.75 -2.51 -0.88
CA VAL A 59 -4.32 -1.21 -1.37
C VAL A 59 -3.24 -1.44 -2.42
N ILE A 60 -3.41 -0.81 -3.57
CA ILE A 60 -2.43 -0.85 -4.65
C ILE A 60 -1.73 0.50 -4.67
N ILE A 61 -0.41 0.45 -4.57
CA ILE A 61 0.49 1.58 -4.71
C ILE A 61 1.19 1.46 -6.06
N TYR A 62 1.18 2.54 -6.82
CA TYR A 62 1.88 2.71 -8.08
C TYR A 62 3.04 3.68 -7.88
N ALA A 63 4.19 3.39 -8.46
CA ALA A 63 5.36 4.25 -8.44
C ALA A 63 5.93 4.43 -9.85
N ASN A 64 6.79 5.43 -10.05
CA ASN A 64 7.61 5.55 -11.27
C ASN A 64 9.06 5.05 -11.05
N PHE A 65 9.27 4.21 -10.04
CA PHE A 65 10.54 3.59 -9.70
C PHE A 65 10.34 2.14 -9.24
N SER A 66 11.42 1.37 -9.22
CA SER A 66 11.42 -0.02 -8.76
C SER A 66 11.56 -0.08 -7.24
N PHE A 67 10.77 -0.94 -6.60
CA PHE A 67 10.90 -1.21 -5.17
C PHE A 67 12.03 -2.22 -4.93
N SER A 68 13.00 -1.82 -4.12
CA SER A 68 14.07 -2.71 -3.65
C SER A 68 13.62 -3.50 -2.41
N MET A 69 14.22 -4.66 -2.15
CA MET A 69 13.92 -5.43 -0.93
C MET A 69 14.08 -4.61 0.36
N PRO A 70 15.13 -3.78 0.54
CA PRO A 70 15.24 -2.90 1.70
C PRO A 70 14.06 -1.93 1.86
N MET A 71 13.49 -1.41 0.77
CA MET A 71 12.32 -0.55 0.83
C MET A 71 11.09 -1.31 1.31
N LEU A 72 10.89 -2.54 0.84
CA LEU A 72 9.78 -3.39 1.28
C LEU A 72 9.87 -3.71 2.77
N THR A 73 11.07 -4.09 3.24
CA THR A 73 11.32 -4.33 4.66
C THR A 73 11.06 -3.09 5.50
N GLU A 74 11.44 -1.90 5.01
CA GLU A 74 11.17 -0.66 5.72
C GLU A 74 9.68 -0.35 5.82
N LEU A 75 8.92 -0.55 4.74
CA LEU A 75 7.46 -0.39 4.74
C LEU A 75 6.79 -1.27 5.80
N GLU A 76 7.20 -2.53 5.94
CA GLU A 76 6.60 -3.47 6.89
C GLU A 76 6.97 -3.16 8.36
N LYS A 77 8.07 -2.44 8.62
CA LYS A 77 8.42 -1.99 9.99
C LYS A 77 7.39 -1.03 10.58
N SER A 78 6.57 -0.38 9.74
CA SER A 78 5.47 0.47 10.19
C SER A 78 4.41 -0.31 10.99
N LYS A 79 4.31 -1.64 10.81
CA LYS A 79 3.31 -2.52 11.43
C LYS A 79 1.86 -2.14 11.16
N ILE A 80 1.59 -1.24 10.20
CA ILE A 80 0.24 -0.90 9.76
C ILE A 80 -0.13 -1.58 8.45
N LEU A 81 0.81 -2.28 7.81
CA LEU A 81 0.60 -2.95 6.54
C LEU A 81 1.51 -4.18 6.43
N ILE A 82 1.16 -5.09 5.54
CA ILE A 82 2.01 -6.18 5.06
C ILE A 82 2.09 -6.12 3.53
N VAL A 83 3.26 -6.40 2.98
CA VAL A 83 3.45 -6.47 1.53
C VAL A 83 2.99 -7.83 1.02
N SER A 84 1.97 -7.84 0.18
CA SER A 84 1.46 -9.07 -0.44
C SER A 84 2.17 -9.40 -1.75
N LYS A 85 2.41 -8.38 -2.58
CA LYS A 85 3.02 -8.56 -3.90
C LYS A 85 3.76 -7.31 -4.34
N CYS A 86 4.94 -7.49 -4.94
CA CYS A 86 5.69 -6.43 -5.61
C CYS A 86 5.88 -6.82 -7.09
N SER A 87 5.69 -5.87 -8.00
CA SER A 87 5.97 -6.03 -9.44
C SER A 87 6.76 -4.82 -9.93
N ASN A 88 8.06 -5.02 -10.16
CA ASN A 88 8.92 -3.94 -10.67
C ASN A 88 8.66 -3.63 -12.16
N GLU A 89 8.21 -4.60 -12.94
CA GLU A 89 7.79 -4.38 -14.35
C GLU A 89 6.61 -3.40 -14.44
N ARG A 90 5.66 -3.52 -13.51
CA ARG A 90 4.48 -2.64 -13.43
C ARG A 90 4.68 -1.48 -12.45
N GLN A 91 5.85 -1.40 -11.81
CA GLN A 91 6.17 -0.47 -10.73
C GLN A 91 5.05 -0.37 -9.69
N GLN A 92 4.58 -1.53 -9.23
CA GLN A 92 3.37 -1.70 -8.42
C GLN A 92 3.66 -2.49 -7.16
N LEU A 93 3.08 -2.05 -6.04
CA LEU A 93 3.06 -2.74 -4.76
C LEU A 93 1.61 -2.99 -4.34
N THR A 94 1.30 -4.23 -3.93
CA THR A 94 0.03 -4.59 -3.30
C THR A 94 0.27 -4.83 -1.83
N ILE A 95 -0.46 -4.12 -0.99
CA ILE A 95 -0.39 -4.24 0.47
C ILE A 95 -1.75 -4.65 1.04
N PHE A 96 -1.71 -5.35 2.18
CA PHE A 96 -2.87 -5.49 3.05
C PHE A 96 -2.73 -4.55 4.25
N PRO A 97 -3.78 -3.78 4.59
CA PRO A 97 -3.79 -2.95 5.79
C PRO A 97 -3.94 -3.82 7.03
N LEU A 98 -3.20 -3.49 8.08
CA LEU A 98 -3.25 -4.09 9.42
C LEU A 98 -3.99 -3.17 10.39
N PHE A 99 -4.28 -3.67 11.59
CA PHE A 99 -4.90 -2.87 12.64
C PHE A 99 -4.14 -1.56 12.88
N GLY A 100 -4.88 -0.45 12.93
CA GLY A 100 -4.29 0.88 13.09
C GLY A 100 -3.86 1.55 11.77
N PHE A 101 -4.04 0.91 10.62
CA PHE A 101 -3.87 1.54 9.31
C PHE A 101 -4.83 2.70 9.10
N SER A 102 -4.32 3.79 8.52
CA SER A 102 -5.10 4.89 7.99
C SER A 102 -4.36 5.52 6.81
N GLU A 103 -5.08 6.26 5.98
CA GLU A 103 -4.49 6.96 4.84
C GLU A 103 -3.38 7.93 5.27
N SER A 104 -3.60 8.71 6.33
CA SER A 104 -2.60 9.64 6.86
C SER A 104 -1.32 8.93 7.29
N LYS A 105 -1.45 7.78 7.98
CA LYS A 105 -0.29 6.98 8.39
C LYS A 105 0.42 6.33 7.19
N LEU A 106 -0.33 5.92 6.16
CA LEU A 106 0.29 5.43 4.92
C LEU A 106 1.12 6.54 4.27
N GLN A 107 0.59 7.77 4.20
CA GLN A 107 1.32 8.92 3.65
C GLN A 107 2.59 9.24 4.46
N GLU A 108 2.52 9.18 5.79
CA GLU A 108 3.69 9.33 6.68
C GLU A 108 4.75 8.26 6.38
N VAL A 109 4.35 6.99 6.33
CA VAL A 109 5.28 5.87 6.04
C VAL A 109 5.91 6.00 4.65
N LEU A 110 5.15 6.41 3.64
CA LEU A 110 5.66 6.63 2.28
C LEU A 110 6.58 7.86 2.21
N PHE A 111 6.31 8.89 3.00
CA PHE A 111 7.19 10.04 3.15
C PHE A 111 8.52 9.64 3.79
N ASP A 112 8.50 8.94 4.92
CA ASP A 112 9.71 8.44 5.59
C ASP A 112 10.54 7.54 4.66
N LEU A 113 9.87 6.69 3.87
CA LEU A 113 10.51 5.87 2.86
C LEU A 113 11.23 6.74 1.81
N SER A 114 10.58 7.81 1.34
CA SER A 114 11.17 8.70 0.35
C SER A 114 12.43 9.40 0.84
N GLU A 115 12.43 9.89 2.09
CA GLU A 115 13.60 10.55 2.68
C GLU A 115 14.72 9.54 2.89
N LYS A 116 14.41 8.36 3.42
CA LYS A 116 15.40 7.33 3.74
C LYS A 116 16.13 6.79 2.51
N PHE A 117 15.44 6.68 1.39
CA PHE A 117 16.00 6.11 0.16
C PHE A 117 16.37 7.16 -0.89
N ASN A 118 16.31 8.46 -0.54
CA ASN A 118 16.57 9.58 -1.44
C ASN A 118 15.81 9.43 -2.77
N LEU A 119 14.51 9.14 -2.64
CA LEU A 119 13.58 9.03 -3.77
C LEU A 119 13.20 10.40 -4.31
#